data_AF-A0A418RT24-F1
#
_entry.id   AF-A0A418RT24-F1
#
_cell.length_a   1.000
_cell.length_b   1.000
_cell.length_c   1.000
_cell.angle_alpha   90.00
_cell.angle_beta   90.00
_cell.angle_gamma   90.00
#
_symmetry.space_group_name_H-M   'P 1'
#
loop_
_entity.id
_entity.type
_entity.pdbx_description
1 polymer ?
#
loop_
_entity_poly.entity_id
_entity_poly.type
_entity_poly.pdbx_seq_one_letter_code
_entity_poly.pdbx_strand_id
1 'polypeptide(L)' 'MTTLELDNETTALLTEIAENEHISLAQLANRLLIECLEDYQDARLADKAYQRHIDNGAITHKLNDVVKELGLGS' A
#
# COMPACT_ATOMS: atom_id res chain seq x y z
N MET A 1 20.07 18.05 -6.19
CA MET A 1 19.49 18.26 -4.84
C MET A 1 18.00 18.31 -5.05
N THR A 2 17.25 17.37 -4.48
CA THR A 2 15.79 17.34 -4.59
C THR A 2 15.24 17.94 -3.32
N THR A 3 14.41 18.97 -3.44
CA THR A 3 13.77 19.62 -2.29
C THR A 3 12.36 19.08 -2.16
N LEU A 4 12.00 18.63 -0.97
CA LEU A 4 10.64 18.19 -0.64
C LEU A 4 10.06 19.23 0.32
N GLU A 5 8.94 19.84 -0.07
CA GLU A 5 8.19 20.73 0.82
C GLU A 5 7.11 19.91 1.54
N LEU A 6 7.21 19.89 2.86
CA LEU A 6 6.27 19.21 3.75
C LEU A 6 5.68 20.23 4.71
N ASP A 7 4.45 19.99 5.15
CA ASP A 7 3.88 20.77 6.23
C ASP A 7 4.64 20.52 7.56
N ASN A 8 4.42 21.42 8.51
CA ASN A 8 5.14 21.40 9.78
C ASN A 8 4.84 20.15 10.62
N GLU A 9 3.61 19.62 10.55
CA GLU A 9 3.19 18.46 11.33
C GLU A 9 3.87 17.19 10.79
N THR A 10 3.82 17.00 9.47
CA THR A 10 4.51 15.88 8.80
C THR A 10 6.03 15.95 9.02
N THR A 11 6.62 17.15 8.95
CA THR A 11 8.07 17.33 9.19
C THR A 11 8.45 16.98 10.63
N ALA A 12 7.63 17.37 11.61
CA ALA A 12 7.87 17.06 13.02
C ALA A 12 7.82 15.55 13.28
N LEU A 13 6.80 14.87 12.74
CA LEU A 13 6.64 13.42 12.86
C LEU A 13 7.83 12.67 12.23
N LEU A 14 8.22 13.02 11.01
CA LEU A 14 9.35 12.36 10.34
C LEU A 14 10.68 12.61 11.07
N THR A 15 10.83 13.78 11.69
CA THR A 15 12.01 14.10 12.50
C THR A 15 12.07 13.22 13.75
N GLU A 16 10.94 13.07 14.47
CA GLU A 16 10.84 12.18 15.64
C GLU A 16 11.19 10.73 15.27
N ILE A 17 10.66 10.23 14.16
CA ILE A 17 10.94 8.88 13.67
C ILE A 17 12.42 8.72 13.34
N ALA A 18 13.02 9.68 12.62
CA ALA A 18 14.43 9.66 12.26
C ALA A 18 15.34 9.65 13.49
N GLU A 19 15.00 10.44 14.51
CA GLU A 19 15.71 10.48 15.80
C GLU A 19 15.63 9.14 16.54
N ASN A 20 14.42 8.56 16.63
CA ASN A 20 14.16 7.26 17.26
C ASN A 20 14.88 6.11 16.56
N GLU A 21 15.00 6.17 15.23
CA GLU A 21 15.70 5.16 14.42
C GLU A 21 17.21 5.44 14.27
N HIS A 22 17.70 6.56 14.82
CA HIS A 22 19.10 7.00 14.70
C HIS A 22 19.60 7.13 13.25
N ILE A 23 18.74 7.62 12.36
CA ILE A 23 19.05 7.87 10.94
C ILE A 23 18.81 9.33 10.58
N SER A 24 19.39 9.78 9.46
CA SER A 24 19.08 11.13 8.96
C SER A 24 17.69 11.19 8.33
N LEU A 25 17.05 12.36 8.38
CA LEU A 25 15.78 12.61 7.73
C LEU A 25 15.80 12.29 6.22
N ALA A 26 16.94 12.53 5.56
CA ALA A 26 17.13 12.20 4.15
C ALA A 26 17.16 10.68 3.91
N GLN A 27 17.78 9.89 4.79
CA GLN A 27 17.75 8.43 4.71
C GLN A 27 16.34 7.89 4.95
N LEU A 28 15.64 8.42 5.96
CA LEU A 28 14.25 8.05 6.23
C LEU A 28 13.35 8.37 5.03
N ALA A 29 13.43 9.58 4.49
CA ALA A 29 12.64 10.01 3.34
C ALA A 29 12.91 9.14 2.09
N ASN A 30 14.18 8.79 1.83
CA ASN A 30 14.52 7.89 0.73
C ASN A 30 13.93 6.49 0.95
N ARG A 31 14.00 5.94 2.16
CA ARG A 31 13.42 4.63 2.47
C ARG A 31 11.91 4.62 2.26
N LEU A 32 11.21 5.58 2.85
CA LEU A 32 9.75 5.71 2.72
C LEU A 32 9.32 5.91 1.27
N LEU A 33 10.09 6.66 0.48
CA LEU A 33 9.80 6.83 -0.94
C LEU A 33 9.93 5.51 -1.71
N ILE A 34 10.95 4.71 -1.40
CA ILE A 34 11.14 3.38 -2.01
C ILE A 34 9.97 2.47 -1.64
N GLU A 35 9.65 2.35 -0.36
CA GLU A 35 8.54 1.52 0.14
C GLU A 35 7.21 1.91 -0.52
N CYS A 36 6.93 3.20 -0.62
CA CYS A 36 5.72 3.70 -1.27
C CYS A 36 5.67 3.32 -2.76
N LEU A 37 6.79 3.42 -3.48
CA LEU A 37 6.86 3.04 -4.90
C LEU A 37 6.70 1.53 -5.10
N GLU A 38 7.23 0.72 -4.17
CA GLU A 38 7.05 -0.73 -4.16
C GLU A 38 5.58 -1.09 -3.93
N ASP A 39 4.92 -0.49 -2.94
CA ASP A 39 3.49 -0.69 -2.67
C ASP A 39 2.61 -0.34 -3.89
N TYR A 40 2.90 0.77 -4.56
CA TYR A 40 2.19 1.14 -5.79
C TYR A 40 2.42 0.13 -6.92
N GLN A 41 3.65 -0.38 -7.05
CA GLN A 41 3.95 -1.39 -8.04
C GLN A 41 3.23 -2.71 -7.75
N ASP A 42 3.22 -3.14 -6.49
CA ASP A 42 2.60 -4.38 -6.04
C ASP A 42 1.08 -4.33 -6.20
N ALA A 43 0.43 -3.23 -5.81
CA ALA A 43 -0.99 -3.01 -6.05
C ALA A 43 -1.33 -3.13 -7.54
N ARG A 44 -0.55 -2.47 -8.41
CA ARG A 44 -0.75 -2.53 -9.86
C ARG A 44 -0.54 -3.93 -10.43
N LEU A 45 0.40 -4.71 -9.87
CA LEU A 45 0.63 -6.10 -10.28
C LEU A 45 -0.52 -7.01 -9.82
N ALA A 46 -1.03 -6.80 -8.61
CA ALA A 46 -2.20 -7.49 -8.09
C ALA A 46 -3.44 -7.25 -8.97
N ASP A 47 -3.70 -5.98 -9.33
CA ASP A 47 -4.80 -5.62 -10.24
C ASP A 47 -4.68 -6.32 -11.59
N LYS A 48 -3.47 -6.35 -12.17
CA LYS A 48 -3.21 -7.07 -13.44
C LYS A 48 -3.41 -8.57 -13.30
N ALA A 49 -2.98 -9.16 -12.19
CA ALA A 49 -3.16 -10.59 -11.93
C ALA A 49 -4.64 -10.92 -11.79
N TYR A 50 -5.41 -10.08 -11.07
CA TYR A 50 -6.85 -10.22 -10.94
C TYR A 50 -7.56 -10.08 -12.28
N GLN A 51 -7.21 -9.08 -13.10
CA GLN A 51 -7.81 -8.93 -14.42
C GLN A 51 -7.54 -10.14 -15.32
N ARG A 52 -6.31 -10.66 -15.34
CA ARG A 52 -5.98 -11.91 -16.07
C ARG A 52 -6.77 -13.11 -15.56
N HIS A 53 -7.02 -13.21 -14.26
CA HIS A 53 -7.83 -14.27 -13.68
C HIS A 53 -9.27 -14.23 -14.23
N ILE A 54 -9.88 -13.05 -14.26
CA ILE A 54 -11.21 -12.83 -14.87
C ILE A 54 -11.20 -13.11 -16.37
N ASP A 55 -10.21 -12.58 -17.11
CA ASP A 55 -10.13 -12.72 -18.56
C ASP A 55 -9.96 -14.19 -19.01
N ASN A 56 -9.33 -15.01 -18.19
CA ASN A 56 -9.19 -16.46 -18.41
C ASN A 56 -10.47 -17.26 -18.08
N GLY A 57 -11.58 -16.57 -17.79
CA GLY A 57 -12.88 -17.19 -17.52
C GLY A 57 -13.02 -17.75 -16.11
N ALA A 58 -12.14 -17.40 -15.18
CA ALA A 58 -12.28 -17.82 -13.80
C ALA A 58 -13.44 -17.09 -13.12
N ILE A 59 -14.24 -17.84 -12.35
CA ILE A 59 -15.41 -17.31 -11.66
C ILE A 59 -14.98 -16.78 -10.30
N THR A 60 -15.14 -15.48 -10.08
CA THR A 60 -15.00 -14.86 -8.75
C THR A 60 -16.35 -14.65 -8.12
N HIS A 61 -16.54 -15.14 -6.89
CA HIS A 61 -17.76 -14.96 -6.12
C HIS A 61 -17.57 -13.83 -5.10
N LYS A 62 -18.59 -12.98 -4.92
CA LYS A 62 -18.57 -12.01 -3.82
C LYS A 62 -18.79 -12.76 -2.51
N LEU A 63 -18.13 -12.34 -1.44
CA LEU A 63 -18.25 -12.96 -0.12
C LEU A 63 -19.71 -13.08 0.34
N ASN A 64 -20.53 -12.06 0.10
CA ASN A 64 -21.96 -12.08 0.45
C ASN A 64 -22.74 -13.16 -0.30
N ASP A 65 -22.38 -13.44 -1.55
CA ASP A 65 -23.03 -14.48 -2.35
C ASP A 65 -22.65 -15.87 -1.80
N VAL A 66 -21.38 -16.07 -1.43
CA VAL A 66 -20.88 -17.30 -0.80
C VAL A 66 -21.51 -17.52 0.58
N VAL A 67 -21.60 -16.48 1.42
CA VAL A 67 -22.21 -16.54 2.75
C VAL A 67 -23.68 -16.94 2.67
N LYS A 68 -24.40 -16.40 1.68
CA LYS A 68 -25.80 -16.75 1.42
C LYS A 68 -25.93 -18.18 0.90
N GLU A 69 -25.07 -18.61 -0.01
CA GLU A 69 -25.07 -19.96 -0.57
C GLU A 69 -24.75 -21.04 0.48
N LEU A 70 -23.83 -20.74 1.40
CA LEU A 70 -23.43 -21.64 2.49
C LEU A 70 -24.37 -21.58 3.72
N GLY A 71 -25.40 -20.72 3.70
CA GLY A 71 -26.33 -20.58 4.81
C GLY A 71 -25.70 -20.02 6.10
N LEU A 72 -24.59 -19.28 5.97
CA LEU A 72 -23.84 -18.71 7.11
C LEU A 72 -24.35 -17.32 7.52
N GLY A 73 -25.23 -16.71 6.73
CA GLY A 73 -25.90 -15.45 7.05
C GLY A 73 -27.20 -15.70 7.80
N SER A 74 -27.18 -15.47 9.12
CA SER A 74 -28.37 -15.37 9.98
C SER A 74 -29.00 -13.98 9.86
#